data_AF-A0A358SQ45-F1
#
_entry.id   AF-A0A358SQ45-F1
#
_cell.length_a   1.000
_cell.length_b   1.000
_cell.length_c   1.000
_cell.angle_alpha   90.00
_cell.angle_beta   90.00
_cell.angle_gamma   90.00
#
_symmetry.space_group_name_H-M   'P 1'
#
loop_
_entity.id
_entity.type
_entity.pdbx_description
1 polymer ?
#
loop_
_entity_poly.entity_id
_entity_poly.type
_entity_poly.pdbx_seq_one_letter_code
_entity_poly.pdbx_strand_id
1 'polypeptide(L)' 'GGHLLIETSEGQVPRAVAAMARSGLIPSVARSGELSATVLIGTSPAAGSAPGS' A
#
# COMPACT_ATOMS: atom_id res chain seq x y z
N GLY A 1 0.10 3.12 -13.09
CA GLY A 1 0.55 2.19 -12.04
C GLY A 1 -0.64 1.92 -11.14
N GLY A 2 -0.94 0.67 -10.83
CA GLY A 2 -2.11 0.31 -10.02
C GLY A 2 -1.94 0.70 -8.55
N HIS A 3 -3.05 1.07 -7.90
CA HIS A 3 -3.12 1.36 -6.48
C HIS A 3 -4.18 0.47 -5.82
N LEU A 4 -3.83 -0.16 -4.69
CA LEU A 4 -4.78 -0.88 -3.84
C LEU A 4 -4.93 -0.14 -2.52
N LEU A 5 -6.17 0.15 -2.13
CA LEU A 5 -6.52 0.76 -0.86
C LEU A 5 -7.29 -0.24 0.00
N ILE A 6 -6.89 -0.36 1.26
CA ILE A 6 -7.60 -1.16 2.25
C ILE A 6 -7.74 -0.33 3.53
N GLU A 7 -8.97 -0.25 4.04
CA GLU A 7 -9.26 0.27 5.38
C GLU A 7 -9.05 -0.84 6.40
N THR A 8 -8.28 -0.58 7.45
CA THR A 8 -7.96 -1.59 8.47
C THR A 8 -7.88 -0.98 9.86
N SER A 9 -8.17 -1.78 10.88
CA SER A 9 -7.97 -1.35 12.27
C SER A 9 -6.48 -1.21 12.59
N GLU A 10 -6.11 -0.35 13.54
CA GLU A 10 -4.70 -0.06 13.85
C GLU A 10 -3.88 -1.31 14.19
N GLY A 11 -4.47 -2.27 14.91
CA GLY A 11 -3.81 -3.52 15.28
C GLY A 11 -3.54 -4.46 14.10
N GLN A 12 -4.24 -4.28 12.98
CA GLN A 12 -4.11 -5.10 11.78
C GLN A 12 -3.08 -4.54 10.78
N VAL A 13 -2.68 -3.27 10.94
CA VAL A 13 -1.71 -2.58 10.07
C VAL A 13 -0.42 -3.39 9.84
N PRO A 14 0.26 -3.94 10.88
CA PRO A 14 1.53 -4.64 10.65
C PRO A 14 1.36 -5.89 9.78
N ARG A 15 0.24 -6.61 9.93
CA ARG A 15 -0.04 -7.82 9.14
C ARG A 15 -0.39 -7.47 7.70
N ALA A 16 -1.18 -6.41 7.50
CA ALA A 16 -1.59 -5.95 6.18
C ALA A 16 -0.41 -5.39 5.37
N VAL A 17 0.50 -4.63 6.01
CA VAL A 17 1.75 -4.15 5.40
C VAL A 17 2.60 -5.34 4.93
N ALA A 18 2.78 -6.35 5.79
CA ALA A 18 3.56 -7.53 5.45
C ALA A 18 2.92 -8.35 4.32
N ALA A 19 1.58 -8.40 4.23
CA ALA A 19 0.88 -9.04 3.13
C ALA A 19 1.10 -8.32 1.79
N MET A 20 0.99 -6.98 1.76
CA MET A 20 1.25 -6.17 0.56
C MET A 20 2.70 -6.28 0.08
N ALA A 21 3.66 -6.22 1.00
CA ALA A 21 5.07 -6.40 0.66
C ALA A 21 5.33 -7.79 0.05
N ARG A 22 4.73 -8.85 0.63
CA ARG A 22 4.81 -10.22 0.09
C ARG A 22 4.15 -10.36 -1.29
N SER A 23 3.15 -9.53 -1.60
CA SER A 23 2.52 -9.52 -2.93
C SER A 23 3.27 -8.65 -3.96
N GLY A 24 4.46 -8.14 -3.63
CA GLY A 24 5.27 -7.33 -4.55
C GLY A 24 4.83 -5.88 -4.68
N LEU A 25 3.95 -5.40 -3.80
CA LEU A 25 3.59 -3.99 -3.70
C LEU A 25 4.55 -3.26 -2.76
N ILE A 26 4.66 -1.94 -2.94
CA ILE A 26 5.33 -1.04 -2.01
C ILE A 26 4.25 -0.43 -1.11
N PRO A 27 4.11 -0.91 0.16
CA PRO A 27 3.10 -0.41 1.07
C PRO A 27 3.49 0.94 1.69
N SER A 28 2.48 1.80 1.89
CA SER A 28 2.55 3.02 2.70
C SER A 28 1.32 3.08 3.62
N VAL A 29 1.49 3.67 4.80
CA VAL A 29 0.42 3.82 5.79
C VAL A 29 0.12 5.31 5.97
N ALA A 30 -1.13 5.69 5.79
CA ALA A 30 -1.63 7.04 6.06
C ALA A 30 -2.65 7.00 7.21
N ARG A 31 -2.63 8.03 8.07
CA ARG A 31 -3.60 8.20 9.15
C ARG A 31 -4.33 9.53 9.00
N SER A 32 -5.64 9.53 9.23
CA SER A 32 -6.45 10.75 9.32
C SER A 32 -7.00 10.90 10.74
N GLY A 33 -6.56 11.94 11.44
CA GLY A 33 -7.05 12.25 12.78
C GLY A 33 -8.50 12.73 12.77
N GLU A 34 -8.92 13.43 11.72
CA GLU A 34 -10.31 13.91 11.56
C GLU A 34 -11.30 12.76 11.38
N LEU A 35 -10.90 11.73 10.62
CA LEU A 35 -11.74 10.56 10.34
C LEU A 35 -11.48 9.38 11.28
N SER A 36 -10.52 9.52 12.20
CA SER A 36 -10.01 8.40 13.04
C SER A 36 -9.69 7.14 12.24
N ALA A 37 -9.15 7.31 11.03
CA ALA A 37 -8.97 6.25 10.04
C ALA A 37 -7.48 5.94 9.78
N THR A 38 -7.18 4.67 9.51
CA THR A 38 -5.87 4.22 9.00
C THR A 38 -6.05 3.55 7.65
N VAL A 39 -5.32 4.06 6.65
CA VAL A 39 -5.37 3.58 5.26
C VAL A 39 -4.04 2.97 4.88
N LEU A 40 -4.06 1.77 4.31
CA LEU A 40 -2.90 1.21 3.61
C LEU A 40 -3.00 1.47 2.12
N ILE A 41 -1.89 1.92 1.55
CA ILE A 41 -1.74 2.19 0.12
C ILE A 41 -0.65 1.26 -0.42
N GLY A 42 -1.02 0.33 -1.30
CA GLY A 42 -0.05 -0.50 -2.03
C GLY A 42 0.16 0.04 -3.44
N THR A 43 1.41 0.32 -3.81
CA THR A 43 1.76 0.72 -5.18
C THR A 43 2.57 -0.37 -5.87
N SER A 44 2.27 -0.67 -7.13
CA SER A 44 3.18 -1.49 -7.93
C SER A 44 4.42 -0.65 -8.28
N PRO A 45 5.63 -1.24 -8.26
CA PRO A 45 6.77 -0.63 -8.94
C PRO A 45 6.31 -0.28 -10.36
N ALA A 46 6.58 0.94 -10.84
CA ALA A 46 6.32 1.24 -12.23
C ALA A 46 6.96 0.10 -13.05
N ALA A 47 6.18 -0.59 -13.88
CA ALA A 47 6.75 -1.46 -14.89
C ALA A 47 7.74 -0.56 -15.62
N GLY A 48 9.04 -0.78 -15.40
CA GLY A 48 10.05 0.06 -16.00
C GLY A 48 9.71 0.09 -17.47
N SER A 49 9.38 1.27 -18.00
CA SER A 49 9.55 1.48 -19.42
C SER A 49 11.01 1.14 -19.65
N ALA A 50 11.29 -0.06 -20.16
CA ALA A 50 12.61 -0.35 -20.69
C ALA A 50 12.84 0.75 -21.73
N PRO A 51 13.86 1.62 -21.57
CA PRO A 51 14.25 2.45 -22.69
C PRO A 51 14.89 1.50 -23.70
N GLY A 52 14.20 1.27 -24.82
CA GLY A 52 14.72 0.55 -25.98
C GLY A 52 14.10 -0.83 -26.21
N SER A 53 13.04 -0.86 -27.02
CA SER A 53 12.83 -1.90 -28.04
C SER A 53 13.03 -1.26 -29.40
#